data_AF-A0A6N2M6V1-F1
#
_entry.id   AF-A0A6N2M6V1-F1
#
_cell.length_a   1.000
_cell.length_b   1.000
_cell.length_c   1.000
_cell.angle_alpha   90.00
_cell.angle_beta   90.00
_cell.angle_gamma   90.00
#
_symmetry.space_group_name_H-M   'P 1'
#
loop_
_entity.id
_entity.type
_entity.pdbx_description
1 polymer ?
#
loop_
_entity_poly.entity_id
_entity_poly.type
_entity_poly.pdbx_seq_one_letter_code
_entity_poly.pdbx_strand_id
1 'polypeptide(L)'
;MKVGEGVFYGAPRATSFLLSHRRRTTLRTFSCSSFPVSLSSKQPPFKSCCLKSLVTGESIVSPRSTKGLFPLAIPLARSSSDGVTALQRCPTAPLGMEIPVVEVRKHGVWLLAKTVDQYINRILVEEDADISSEANADLFLAAADAGDNLYTKGDYAKSHILDLDAYLLKKVGLFPDVIERKVMLHLQKGDHIALDEAAFLLDLASVEGTWDETAEQVAECYKQAGLHDVARFIQYRD
;
A
#
# COMPACT_ATOMS: atom_id res chain seq x y z
N MET A 1 80.35 -37.14 1.54
CA MET A 1 81.12 -35.98 1.04
C MET A 1 80.24 -35.17 0.10
N LYS A 2 80.12 -33.84 0.33
CA LYS A 2 79.51 -32.75 -0.49
C LYS A 2 78.04 -32.91 -0.93
N VAL A 3 77.03 -32.16 -0.44
CA VAL A 3 76.71 -30.70 -0.37
C VAL A 3 76.19 -30.09 -1.70
N GLY A 4 75.02 -29.44 -1.60
CA GLY A 4 74.39 -28.49 -2.54
C GLY A 4 72.88 -28.79 -2.69
N GLU A 5 71.95 -28.30 -1.87
CA GLU A 5 71.46 -26.92 -1.61
C GLU A 5 70.62 -26.31 -2.76
N GLY A 6 69.38 -25.89 -2.44
CA GLY A 6 68.39 -25.28 -3.36
C GLY A 6 66.94 -25.65 -2.98
N VAL A 7 66.38 -25.17 -1.86
CA VAL A 7 65.61 -23.90 -1.70
C VAL A 7 64.11 -24.05 -2.03
N PHE A 8 63.33 -24.15 -0.94
CA PHE A 8 62.02 -23.50 -0.68
C PHE A 8 60.75 -23.94 -1.46
N TYR A 9 59.52 -23.97 -0.92
CA TYR A 9 58.90 -23.50 0.33
C TYR A 9 57.90 -24.56 0.84
N GLY A 10 57.76 -24.66 2.16
CA GLY A 10 56.86 -25.58 2.84
C GLY A 10 55.39 -25.29 2.62
N ALA A 11 54.60 -26.35 2.57
CA ALA A 11 53.16 -26.31 2.76
C ALA A 11 52.82 -26.29 4.26
N PRO A 12 51.87 -25.46 4.70
CA PRO A 12 51.12 -25.78 5.90
C PRO A 12 49.61 -25.86 5.63
N ARG A 13 49.07 -27.01 6.03
CA ARG A 13 47.85 -27.19 6.83
C ARG A 13 46.68 -26.24 6.57
N ALA A 14 45.65 -26.82 5.97
CA ALA A 14 44.28 -26.33 6.02
C ALA A 14 43.82 -26.05 7.46
N THR A 15 43.45 -24.80 7.72
CA THR A 15 42.53 -24.43 8.80
C THR A 15 41.37 -23.69 8.17
N SER A 16 40.18 -24.20 8.43
CA SER A 16 38.89 -23.68 8.00
C SER A 16 38.59 -22.35 8.67
N PHE A 17 38.45 -21.29 7.87
CA PHE A 17 37.73 -20.08 8.27
C PHE A 17 36.46 -19.98 7.42
N LEU A 18 35.32 -20.22 8.07
CA LEU A 18 34.00 -19.88 7.57
C LEU A 18 33.88 -18.35 7.58
N LEU A 19 34.17 -17.71 6.45
CA LEU A 19 33.69 -16.36 6.19
C LEU A 19 32.28 -16.46 5.64
N SER A 20 31.31 -16.17 6.51
CA SER A 20 29.94 -15.84 6.15
C SER A 20 29.92 -14.70 5.13
N HIS A 21 29.88 -15.05 3.85
CA HIS A 21 29.57 -14.11 2.79
C HIS A 21 28.10 -13.69 2.94
N ARG A 22 27.90 -12.63 3.71
CA ARG A 22 26.73 -11.77 3.66
C ARG A 22 26.58 -11.37 2.19
N ARG A 23 25.61 -11.96 1.49
CA ARG A 23 25.26 -11.60 0.11
C ARG A 23 24.89 -10.11 0.12
N ARG A 24 25.81 -9.24 -0.28
CA ARG A 24 25.46 -7.92 -0.79
C ARG A 24 24.64 -8.15 -2.05
N THR A 25 23.34 -7.92 -1.96
CA THR A 25 22.47 -7.75 -3.11
C THR A 25 23.00 -6.56 -3.90
N THR A 26 23.80 -6.85 -4.93
CA THR A 26 24.15 -5.87 -5.94
C THR A 26 22.88 -5.51 -6.69
N LEU A 27 22.30 -4.35 -6.38
CA LEU A 27 21.29 -3.69 -7.19
C LEU A 27 21.89 -3.46 -8.58
N ARG A 28 21.49 -4.30 -9.55
CA ARG A 28 21.75 -4.00 -10.96
C ARG A 28 20.79 -2.88 -11.35
N THR A 29 21.32 -1.68 -11.48
CA THR A 29 20.66 -0.56 -12.16
C THR A 29 20.39 -0.99 -13.60
N PHE A 30 19.16 -1.41 -13.89
CA PHE A 30 18.73 -1.65 -15.26
C PHE A 30 18.53 -0.30 -15.95
N SER A 31 19.40 -0.01 -16.93
CA SER A 31 19.25 1.13 -17.83
C SER A 31 17.93 1.00 -18.59
N CYS A 32 16.94 1.81 -18.25
CA CYS A 32 15.58 1.78 -18.81
C CYS A 32 15.46 2.42 -20.20
N SER A 33 16.55 2.52 -20.97
CA SER A 33 16.64 3.32 -22.19
C SER A 33 16.13 2.65 -23.48
N SER A 34 15.59 1.43 -23.43
CA SER A 34 15.21 0.68 -24.63
C SER A 34 13.79 0.12 -24.60
N PHE A 35 12.79 1.02 -24.51
CA PHE A 35 11.38 0.68 -24.72
C PHE A 35 10.77 1.56 -25.82
N PRO A 36 10.06 0.99 -26.81
CA PRO A 36 9.43 1.77 -27.86
C PRO A 36 8.28 2.59 -27.26
N VAL A 37 8.39 3.89 -27.46
CA VAL A 37 7.39 4.91 -27.21
C VAL A 37 6.20 4.67 -28.13
N SER A 38 5.11 4.10 -27.61
CA SER A 38 3.80 4.15 -28.28
C SER A 38 2.66 3.91 -27.29
N LEU A 39 2.58 4.72 -26.23
CA LEU A 39 1.39 4.82 -25.38
C LEU A 39 1.23 6.31 -25.05
N SER A 40 0.33 6.97 -25.78
CA SER A 40 -0.27 8.30 -25.49
C SER A 40 0.60 9.28 -24.68
N SER A 41 1.31 10.20 -25.37
CA SER A 41 1.93 11.50 -24.98
C SER A 41 2.46 11.80 -23.56
N LYS A 42 2.39 10.87 -22.60
CA LYS A 42 2.88 10.98 -21.24
C LYS A 42 3.90 9.86 -21.05
N GLN A 43 5.08 10.18 -20.49
CA GLN A 43 6.14 9.21 -20.20
C GLN A 43 5.56 7.93 -19.56
N PRO A 44 6.07 6.74 -19.90
CA PRO A 44 5.55 5.51 -19.34
C PRO A 44 5.76 5.52 -17.81
N PRO A 45 4.80 4.98 -17.03
CA PRO A 45 4.86 4.94 -15.56
C PRO A 45 5.87 3.89 -15.05
N PHE A 46 7.14 4.05 -15.44
CA PHE A 46 8.28 3.25 -14.98
C PHE A 46 8.68 3.56 -13.52
N LYS A 47 8.14 4.63 -12.96
CA LYS A 47 8.45 5.15 -11.62
C LYS A 47 7.88 4.25 -10.52
N SER A 48 6.68 3.72 -10.70
CA SER A 48 5.97 2.91 -9.69
C SER A 48 6.52 1.49 -9.51
N CYS A 49 7.05 0.87 -10.58
CA CYS A 49 7.62 -0.48 -10.49
C CYS A 49 8.93 -0.50 -9.71
N CYS A 50 9.77 0.52 -9.91
CA CYS A 50 11.02 0.69 -9.17
C CYS A 50 10.71 0.91 -7.69
N LEU A 51 9.77 1.81 -7.38
CA LEU A 51 9.38 2.08 -5.99
C LEU A 51 8.88 0.82 -5.27
N LYS A 52 7.95 0.06 -5.88
CA LYS A 52 7.46 -1.18 -5.26
C LYS A 52 8.59 -2.21 -5.05
N SER A 53 9.46 -2.40 -6.03
CA SER A 53 10.61 -3.32 -5.86
C SER A 53 11.57 -2.91 -4.75
N LEU A 54 11.71 -1.60 -4.50
CA LEU A 54 12.54 -1.05 -3.43
C LEU A 54 11.88 -1.23 -2.06
N VAL A 55 10.56 -1.02 -1.96
CA VAL A 55 9.80 -1.12 -0.70
C VAL A 55 9.56 -2.57 -0.30
N THR A 56 8.98 -3.38 -1.19
CA THR A 56 8.47 -4.71 -0.84
C THR A 56 9.42 -5.84 -1.26
N GLY A 57 10.58 -5.52 -1.84
CA GLY A 57 11.55 -6.51 -2.31
C GLY A 57 11.06 -7.34 -3.51
N GLU A 58 10.04 -6.86 -4.21
CA GLU A 58 9.45 -7.54 -5.37
C GLU A 58 10.40 -7.58 -6.57
N SER A 59 10.30 -8.64 -7.36
CA SER A 59 11.12 -8.79 -8.57
C SER A 59 10.49 -8.01 -9.72
N ILE A 60 11.23 -7.06 -10.30
CA ILE A 60 10.77 -6.28 -11.47
C ILE A 60 10.54 -7.23 -12.65
N VAL A 61 9.39 -7.10 -13.32
CA VAL A 61 9.02 -7.89 -14.49
C VAL A 61 8.98 -7.00 -15.73
N SER A 62 9.45 -7.52 -16.86
CA SER A 62 9.37 -6.80 -18.14
C SER A 62 7.91 -6.55 -18.53
N PRO A 63 7.52 -5.33 -18.95
CA PRO A 63 6.17 -5.02 -19.44
C PRO A 63 5.68 -5.87 -20.61
N ARG A 64 6.61 -6.53 -21.32
CA ARG A 64 6.32 -7.43 -22.45
C ARG A 64 6.12 -8.89 -22.02
N SER A 65 6.38 -9.21 -20.75
CA SER A 65 6.29 -10.57 -20.21
C SER A 65 4.85 -10.91 -19.80
N THR A 66 3.93 -10.94 -20.76
CA THR A 66 2.49 -11.15 -20.52
C THR A 66 2.06 -12.62 -20.47
N LYS A 67 3.00 -13.57 -20.54
CA LYS A 67 2.67 -15.00 -20.51
C LYS A 67 1.95 -15.36 -19.22
N GLY A 68 0.76 -15.95 -19.35
CA GLY A 68 -0.07 -16.38 -18.22
C GLY A 68 -0.80 -15.25 -17.48
N LEU A 69 -0.80 -14.02 -18.03
CA LEU A 69 -1.51 -12.88 -17.45
C LEU A 69 -2.74 -12.50 -18.27
N PHE A 70 -3.69 -11.84 -17.62
CA PHE A 70 -4.85 -11.25 -18.28
C PHE A 70 -4.41 -10.28 -19.40
N PRO A 71 -4.99 -10.34 -20.63
CA PRO A 71 -4.46 -9.61 -21.80
C PRO A 71 -4.33 -8.10 -21.66
N LEU A 72 -5.11 -7.49 -20.77
CA LEU A 72 -5.07 -6.04 -20.54
C LEU A 72 -4.08 -5.62 -19.46
N ALA A 73 -3.44 -6.57 -18.78
CA ALA A 73 -2.47 -6.29 -17.74
C ALA A 73 -1.06 -6.06 -18.33
N ILE A 74 -0.44 -4.94 -17.96
CA ILE A 74 0.96 -4.65 -18.22
C ILE A 74 1.73 -4.94 -16.93
N PRO A 75 2.50 -6.04 -16.83
CA PRO A 75 3.20 -6.38 -15.60
C PRO A 75 4.31 -5.38 -15.29
N LEU A 76 4.47 -5.12 -13.99
CA LEU A 76 5.47 -4.20 -13.44
C LEU A 76 6.39 -4.91 -12.45
N ALA A 77 5.82 -5.64 -11.50
CA ALA A 77 6.56 -6.33 -10.44
C ALA A 77 5.83 -7.61 -10.03
N ARG A 78 6.59 -8.58 -9.52
CA ARG A 78 6.06 -9.86 -9.02
C ARG A 78 6.33 -9.99 -7.52
N SER A 79 5.28 -10.30 -6.79
CA SER A 79 5.29 -10.60 -5.37
C SER A 79 5.80 -12.00 -5.07
N SER A 80 6.25 -12.21 -3.84
CA SER A 80 6.66 -13.54 -3.34
C SER A 80 5.47 -14.50 -3.25
N SER A 81 4.25 -13.98 -3.14
CA SER A 81 2.98 -14.70 -3.09
C SER A 81 2.40 -15.09 -4.47
N ASP A 82 3.20 -14.99 -5.54
CA ASP A 82 2.80 -15.23 -6.95
C ASP A 82 1.81 -14.20 -7.53
N GLY A 83 1.47 -13.14 -6.78
CA GLY A 83 0.75 -11.97 -7.29
C GLY A 83 1.62 -11.14 -8.24
N VAL A 84 1.03 -10.57 -9.28
CA VAL A 84 1.71 -9.68 -10.23
C VAL A 84 1.08 -8.30 -10.21
N THR A 85 1.86 -7.32 -9.75
CA THR A 85 1.48 -5.91 -9.84
C THR A 85 1.55 -5.47 -11.30
N ALA A 86 0.46 -4.89 -11.81
CA ALA A 86 0.32 -4.53 -13.20
C ALA A 86 -0.49 -3.24 -13.38
N LEU A 87 -0.36 -2.63 -14.55
CA LEU A 87 -1.25 -1.57 -15.01
C LEU A 87 -2.35 -2.18 -15.86
N GLN A 88 -3.60 -1.83 -15.60
CA GLN A 88 -4.72 -2.35 -16.38
C GLN A 88 -5.08 -1.39 -17.52
N ARG A 89 -4.80 -1.81 -18.75
CA ARG A 89 -5.27 -1.09 -19.94
C ARG A 89 -6.79 -1.22 -20.05
N CYS A 90 -7.49 -0.13 -20.28
CA CYS A 90 -8.90 -0.17 -20.65
C CYS A 90 -9.03 0.30 -22.11
N PRO A 91 -9.32 -0.60 -23.07
CA PRO A 91 -9.39 -0.24 -24.49
C PRO A 91 -10.47 0.79 -24.82
N THR A 92 -11.52 0.83 -24.00
CA THR A 92 -12.69 1.71 -24.17
C THR A 92 -12.70 2.88 -23.20
N ALA A 93 -11.59 3.15 -22.50
CA ALA A 93 -11.51 4.27 -21.57
C ALA A 93 -11.66 5.61 -22.29
N PRO A 94 -12.51 6.52 -21.77
CA PRO A 94 -12.58 7.90 -22.27
C PRO A 94 -11.21 8.58 -22.23
N LEU A 95 -11.00 9.53 -23.14
CA LEU A 95 -9.83 10.39 -23.12
C LEU A 95 -9.77 11.14 -21.78
N GLY A 96 -8.65 11.00 -21.07
CA GLY A 96 -8.44 11.59 -19.75
C GLY A 96 -8.70 10.65 -18.56
N MET A 97 -9.19 9.43 -18.78
CA MET A 97 -9.24 8.42 -17.73
C MET A 97 -7.83 7.85 -17.49
N GLU A 98 -7.37 7.90 -16.24
CA GLU A 98 -6.05 7.38 -15.87
C GLU A 98 -6.02 5.86 -15.80
N ILE A 99 -4.82 5.29 -15.97
CA ILE A 99 -4.60 3.85 -16.01
C ILE A 99 -4.48 3.33 -14.55
N PRO A 100 -5.38 2.45 -14.10
CA PRO A 100 -5.35 1.96 -12.73
C PRO A 100 -4.24 0.93 -12.50
N VAL A 101 -3.81 0.86 -11.25
CA VAL A 101 -2.84 -0.12 -10.75
C VAL A 101 -3.61 -1.29 -10.12
N VAL A 102 -3.27 -2.50 -10.54
CA VAL A 102 -3.94 -3.72 -10.12
C VAL A 102 -2.95 -4.79 -9.68
N GLU A 103 -3.42 -5.73 -8.87
CA GLU A 103 -2.74 -6.98 -8.58
C GLU A 103 -3.45 -8.11 -9.33
N VAL A 104 -2.73 -8.75 -10.24
CA VAL A 104 -3.21 -9.94 -10.94
C VAL A 104 -2.80 -11.16 -10.13
N ARG A 105 -3.80 -11.95 -9.71
CA ARG A 105 -3.62 -13.22 -9.01
C ARG A 105 -4.08 -14.37 -9.90
N LYS A 106 -3.81 -15.61 -9.47
CA LYS A 106 -4.28 -16.83 -10.16
C LYS A 106 -5.78 -16.81 -10.46
N HIS A 107 -6.58 -16.25 -9.53
CA HIS A 107 -8.05 -16.25 -9.60
C HIS A 107 -8.66 -14.86 -9.43
N GLY A 108 -8.17 -13.88 -10.19
CA GLY A 108 -8.81 -12.58 -10.29
C GLY A 108 -7.84 -11.42 -10.40
N VAL A 109 -8.42 -10.22 -10.41
CA VAL A 109 -7.70 -8.95 -10.49
C VAL A 109 -8.21 -8.07 -9.36
N TRP A 110 -7.29 -7.60 -8.53
CA TRP A 110 -7.58 -6.70 -7.41
C TRP A 110 -7.17 -5.28 -7.77
N LEU A 111 -8.05 -4.32 -7.54
CA LEU A 111 -7.72 -2.91 -7.71
C LEU A 111 -6.85 -2.46 -6.53
N LEU A 112 -5.63 -2.02 -6.81
CA LEU A 112 -4.72 -1.47 -5.80
C LEU A 112 -4.85 0.05 -5.69
N ALA A 113 -5.02 0.73 -6.82
CA ALA A 113 -5.26 2.17 -6.87
C ALA A 113 -5.89 2.58 -8.19
N LYS A 114 -6.68 3.65 -8.18
CA LYS A 114 -7.27 4.21 -9.40
C LYS A 114 -6.22 4.86 -10.31
N THR A 115 -5.16 5.39 -9.72
CA THR A 115 -4.09 6.09 -10.43
C THR A 115 -2.72 5.64 -9.92
N VAL A 116 -1.68 5.84 -10.74
CA VAL A 116 -0.30 5.54 -10.37
C VAL A 116 0.16 6.45 -9.22
N ASP A 117 -0.27 7.71 -9.23
CA ASP A 117 0.10 8.70 -8.22
C ASP A 117 -0.50 8.35 -6.85
N GLN A 118 -1.78 7.91 -6.81
CA GLN A 118 -2.40 7.40 -5.59
C GLN A 118 -1.68 6.16 -5.06
N TYR A 119 -1.25 5.28 -5.96
CA TYR A 119 -0.50 4.08 -5.58
C TYR A 119 0.84 4.42 -4.95
N ILE A 120 1.60 5.34 -5.56
CA ILE A 120 2.89 5.79 -5.06
C ILE A 120 2.73 6.51 -3.71
N ASN A 121 1.77 7.42 -3.61
CA ASN A 121 1.52 8.18 -2.40
C ASN A 121 1.11 7.26 -1.24
N ARG A 122 0.27 6.25 -1.49
CA ARG A 122 -0.05 5.21 -0.50
C ARG A 122 1.20 4.50 0.02
N ILE A 123 2.08 4.02 -0.88
CA ILE A 123 3.32 3.36 -0.49
C ILE A 123 4.18 4.27 0.39
N LEU A 124 4.33 5.55 -0.01
CA LEU A 124 5.13 6.52 0.74
C LEU A 124 4.57 6.80 2.13
N VAL A 125 3.24 6.88 2.26
CA VAL A 125 2.55 7.12 3.53
C VAL A 125 2.66 5.90 4.46
N GLU A 126 2.44 4.69 3.93
CA GLU A 126 2.58 3.45 4.69
C GLU A 126 4.01 3.31 5.21
N GLU A 127 5.02 3.59 4.38
CA GLU A 127 6.42 3.54 4.79
C GLU A 127 6.81 4.66 5.78
N ASP A 128 6.25 5.86 5.65
CA ASP A 128 6.50 6.95 6.61
C ASP A 128 5.86 6.69 7.99
N ALA A 129 4.78 5.91 8.03
CA ALA A 129 4.15 5.47 9.26
C ALA A 129 4.92 4.32 9.95
N ASP A 130 5.66 3.51 9.18
CA ASP A 130 6.46 2.39 9.69
C ASP A 130 7.79 2.86 10.31
N ILE A 131 7.82 2.98 11.64
CA ILE A 131 8.94 3.52 12.45
C ILE A 131 10.25 2.71 12.29
N SER A 132 10.19 1.48 11.80
CA SER A 132 11.30 0.50 11.87
C SER A 132 12.33 0.56 10.73
N SER A 133 12.09 1.36 9.69
CA SER A 133 12.92 1.31 8.47
C SER A 133 13.90 2.49 8.38
N GLU A 134 15.12 2.28 8.89
CA GLU A 134 16.26 3.18 8.65
C GLU A 134 16.71 3.18 7.16
N ALA A 135 16.20 2.24 6.35
CA ALA A 135 16.47 2.12 4.91
C ALA A 135 15.72 3.15 4.05
N ASN A 136 14.93 4.04 4.66
CA ASN A 136 13.91 4.82 3.97
C ASN A 136 14.41 5.99 3.11
N ALA A 137 15.64 6.49 3.31
CA ALA A 137 16.12 7.65 2.57
C ALA A 137 16.15 7.40 1.04
N ASP A 138 16.59 6.22 0.62
CA ASP A 138 16.74 5.87 -0.81
C ASP A 138 15.39 5.81 -1.54
N LEU A 139 14.32 5.44 -0.85
CA LEU A 139 12.96 5.37 -1.38
C LEU A 139 12.41 6.78 -1.63
N PHE A 140 12.49 7.67 -0.63
CA PHE A 140 12.05 9.05 -0.79
C PHE A 140 12.90 9.80 -1.84
N LEU A 141 14.19 9.48 -1.95
CA LEU A 141 15.05 10.01 -3.02
C LEU A 141 14.62 9.52 -4.41
N ALA A 142 14.38 8.21 -4.57
CA ALA A 142 13.89 7.64 -5.83
C ALA A 142 12.50 8.17 -6.22
N ALA A 143 11.64 8.46 -5.23
CA ALA A 143 10.34 9.08 -5.44
C ALA A 143 10.45 10.57 -5.79
N ALA A 144 11.40 11.30 -5.19
CA ALA A 144 11.64 12.71 -5.47
C ALA A 144 12.20 12.95 -6.88
N ASP A 145 13.14 12.10 -7.33
CA ASP A 145 13.68 12.13 -8.71
C ASP A 145 12.59 11.85 -9.77
N ALA A 146 11.47 11.25 -9.35
CA ALA A 146 10.32 10.97 -10.19
C ALA A 146 9.38 12.18 -10.42
N GLY A 147 9.64 13.35 -9.83
CA GLY A 147 8.89 14.60 -10.08
C GLY A 147 7.98 15.03 -8.92
N ASP A 148 7.84 16.36 -8.79
CA ASP A 148 7.45 17.11 -7.60
C ASP A 148 6.14 16.68 -6.90
N ASN A 149 6.18 16.72 -5.55
CA ASN A 149 5.03 16.96 -4.64
C ASN A 149 4.00 15.85 -4.38
N LEU A 150 4.25 14.57 -4.70
CA LEU A 150 3.27 13.52 -4.35
C LEU A 150 3.09 13.35 -2.83
N TYR A 151 4.19 13.37 -2.08
CA TYR A 151 4.18 13.24 -0.63
C TYR A 151 5.47 13.81 -0.04
N THR A 152 5.39 14.57 1.05
CA THR A 152 6.57 15.00 1.80
C THR A 152 6.72 14.13 3.03
N LYS A 153 7.94 13.63 3.26
CA LYS A 153 8.25 12.83 4.46
C LYS A 153 7.82 13.57 5.73
N GLY A 154 7.13 12.87 6.62
CA GLY A 154 6.56 13.40 7.86
C GLY A 154 5.21 14.10 7.73
N ASP A 155 4.59 14.16 6.55
CA ASP A 155 3.27 14.79 6.39
C ASP A 155 2.16 14.02 7.14
N TYR A 156 2.28 12.69 7.25
CA TYR A 156 1.39 11.87 8.07
C TYR A 156 1.42 12.32 9.53
N ALA A 157 2.62 12.43 10.13
CA ALA A 157 2.79 12.86 11.52
C ALA A 157 2.28 14.30 11.75
N LYS A 158 2.48 15.21 10.79
CA LYS A 158 1.98 16.59 10.86
C LYS A 158 0.46 16.69 10.78
N SER A 159 -0.21 15.70 10.21
CA SER A 159 -1.66 15.74 9.99
C SER A 159 -2.49 15.56 11.27
N HIS A 160 -1.87 15.10 12.36
CA HIS A 160 -2.52 14.73 13.62
C HIS A 160 -3.61 13.64 13.50
N ILE A 161 -3.70 12.95 12.35
CA ILE A 161 -4.58 11.80 12.18
C ILE A 161 -3.84 10.58 12.71
N LEU A 162 -4.37 9.99 13.80
CA LEU A 162 -3.75 8.83 14.47
C LEU A 162 -3.96 7.52 13.69
N ASP A 163 -5.03 7.44 12.92
CA ASP A 163 -5.41 6.26 12.15
C ASP A 163 -4.93 6.36 10.70
N LEU A 164 -4.02 5.47 10.33
CA LEU A 164 -3.44 5.40 8.99
C LEU A 164 -4.52 5.22 7.92
N ASP A 165 -5.51 4.36 8.18
CA ASP A 165 -6.59 4.08 7.23
C ASP A 165 -7.49 5.32 7.06
N ALA A 166 -7.72 6.09 8.13
CA ALA A 166 -8.41 7.38 8.01
C ALA A 166 -7.62 8.39 7.20
N TYR A 167 -6.30 8.45 7.38
CA TYR A 167 -5.45 9.35 6.62
C TYR A 167 -5.45 8.99 5.14
N LEU A 168 -5.26 7.72 4.79
CA LEU A 168 -5.26 7.25 3.40
C LEU A 168 -6.57 7.61 2.69
N LEU A 169 -7.72 7.32 3.32
CA LEU A 169 -9.03 7.61 2.74
C LEU A 169 -9.33 9.11 2.63
N LYS A 170 -8.81 9.93 3.55
CA LYS A 170 -9.08 11.38 3.59
C LYS A 170 -8.12 12.21 2.73
N LYS A 171 -6.85 11.79 2.62
CA LYS A 171 -5.77 12.59 2.02
C LYS A 171 -5.22 12.01 0.73
N VAL A 172 -5.26 10.69 0.54
CA VAL A 172 -4.63 10.04 -0.61
C VAL A 172 -5.67 9.59 -1.64
N GLY A 173 -6.64 8.78 -1.25
CA GLY A 173 -7.65 8.27 -2.17
C GLY A 173 -8.49 7.12 -1.61
N LEU A 174 -9.42 6.64 -2.42
CA LEU A 174 -10.27 5.50 -2.08
C LEU A 174 -9.58 4.20 -2.49
N PHE A 175 -9.39 3.33 -1.52
CA PHE A 175 -8.75 2.03 -1.68
C PHE A 175 -9.70 0.93 -1.20
N PRO A 176 -10.10 -0.02 -2.06
CA PRO A 176 -11.08 -1.05 -1.69
C PRO A 176 -10.67 -1.84 -0.44
N ASP A 177 -9.40 -2.24 -0.36
CA ASP A 177 -8.86 -3.00 0.76
C ASP A 177 -8.83 -2.19 2.07
N VAL A 178 -8.52 -0.89 2.01
CA VAL A 178 -8.56 0.00 3.19
C VAL A 178 -10.00 0.18 3.67
N ILE A 179 -10.97 0.27 2.76
CA ILE A 179 -12.39 0.30 3.11
C ILE A 179 -12.81 -1.02 3.76
N GLU A 180 -12.40 -2.16 3.20
CA GLU A 180 -12.66 -3.49 3.78
C GLU A 180 -12.08 -3.60 5.19
N ARG A 181 -10.82 -3.16 5.42
CA ARG A 181 -10.21 -3.12 6.75
C ARG A 181 -11.00 -2.26 7.73
N LYS A 182 -11.42 -1.07 7.30
CA LYS A 182 -12.26 -0.16 8.10
C LYS A 182 -13.59 -0.79 8.48
N VAL A 183 -14.29 -1.37 7.50
CA VAL A 183 -15.58 -2.05 7.72
C VAL A 183 -15.40 -3.21 8.69
N MET A 184 -14.38 -4.05 8.49
CA MET A 184 -14.08 -5.16 9.40
C MET A 184 -13.80 -4.69 10.83
N LEU A 185 -13.08 -3.58 11.00
CA LEU A 185 -12.80 -3.01 12.31
C LEU A 185 -14.08 -2.48 12.99
N HIS A 186 -14.98 -1.83 12.25
CA HIS A 186 -16.30 -1.42 12.78
C HIS A 186 -17.16 -2.63 13.16
N LEU A 187 -17.14 -3.70 12.35
CA LEU A 187 -17.84 -4.95 12.67
C LEU A 187 -17.29 -5.59 13.96
N GLN A 188 -15.97 -5.63 14.12
CA GLN A 188 -15.32 -6.18 15.32
C GLN A 188 -15.57 -5.36 16.58
N LYS A 189 -15.69 -4.04 16.46
CA LYS A 189 -16.02 -3.15 17.59
C LYS A 189 -17.47 -3.28 18.06
N GLY A 190 -18.34 -3.87 17.23
CA GLY A 190 -19.77 -4.01 17.54
C GLY A 190 -20.59 -2.75 17.23
N ASP A 191 -20.02 -1.78 16.50
CA ASP A 191 -20.70 -0.51 16.19
C ASP A 191 -22.04 -0.73 15.47
N HIS A 192 -22.11 -1.76 14.63
CA HIS A 192 -23.33 -2.17 13.92
C HIS A 192 -24.45 -2.61 14.87
N ILE A 193 -24.12 -3.31 15.98
CA ILE A 193 -25.10 -3.78 16.96
C ILE A 193 -25.76 -2.58 17.65
N ALA A 194 -24.95 -1.59 18.04
CA ALA A 194 -25.45 -0.37 18.65
C ALA A 194 -26.31 0.44 17.66
N LEU A 195 -25.96 0.49 16.37
CA LEU A 195 -26.78 1.15 15.35
C LEU A 195 -28.09 0.42 15.10
N ASP A 196 -28.09 -0.92 15.08
CA ASP A 196 -29.30 -1.73 14.93
C ASP A 196 -30.23 -1.57 16.15
N GLU A 197 -29.66 -1.49 17.36
CA GLU A 197 -30.41 -1.18 18.59
C GLU A 197 -31.02 0.22 18.56
N ALA A 198 -30.25 1.23 18.13
CA ALA A 198 -30.77 2.60 17.96
C ALA A 198 -31.93 2.64 16.95
N ALA A 199 -31.81 1.95 15.82
CA ALA A 199 -32.86 1.87 14.81
C ALA A 199 -34.14 1.23 15.37
N PHE A 200 -34.00 0.11 16.10
CA PHE A 200 -35.13 -0.55 16.75
C PHE A 200 -35.84 0.36 17.78
N LEU A 201 -35.08 1.06 18.62
CA LEU A 201 -35.64 1.99 19.62
C LEU A 201 -36.38 3.17 18.95
N LEU A 202 -35.86 3.70 17.84
CA LEU A 202 -36.51 4.75 17.06
C LEU A 202 -37.84 4.28 16.46
N ASP A 203 -37.86 3.08 15.89
CA ASP A 203 -39.08 2.49 15.33
C ASP A 203 -40.13 2.27 16.43
N LEU A 204 -39.72 1.75 17.59
CA LEU A 204 -40.61 1.54 18.73
C LEU A 204 -41.18 2.86 19.25
N ALA A 205 -40.33 3.87 19.46
CA ALA A 205 -40.74 5.20 19.92
C ALA A 205 -41.68 5.89 18.92
N SER A 206 -41.52 5.66 17.62
CA SER A 206 -42.42 6.19 16.60
C SER A 206 -43.80 5.54 16.64
N VAL A 207 -43.89 4.26 16.98
CA VAL A 207 -45.16 3.53 17.06
C VAL A 207 -45.90 3.87 18.37
N GLU A 208 -45.16 3.92 19.47
CA GLU A 208 -45.73 4.09 20.82
C GLU A 208 -45.83 5.55 21.27
N GLY A 209 -45.11 6.47 20.62
CA GLY A 209 -45.05 7.89 21.01
C GLY A 209 -44.18 8.15 22.24
N THR A 210 -43.22 7.27 22.55
CA THR A 210 -42.40 7.26 23.78
C THR A 210 -41.00 7.86 23.57
N TRP A 211 -40.88 8.87 22.70
CA TRP A 211 -39.59 9.49 22.37
C TRP A 211 -38.83 10.01 23.59
N ASP A 212 -39.51 10.72 24.50
CA ASP A 212 -38.87 11.33 25.66
C ASP A 212 -38.23 10.30 26.61
N GLU A 213 -38.73 9.06 26.61
CA GLU A 213 -38.26 7.96 27.45
C GLU A 213 -37.08 7.20 26.81
N THR A 214 -37.04 7.14 25.48
CA THR A 214 -36.06 6.35 24.71
C THR A 214 -34.91 7.19 24.17
N ALA A 215 -35.05 8.52 24.08
CA ALA A 215 -34.04 9.41 23.50
C ALA A 215 -32.64 9.27 24.13
N GLU A 216 -32.55 9.04 25.44
CA GLU A 216 -31.27 8.87 26.13
C GLU A 216 -30.58 7.55 25.73
N GLN A 217 -31.35 6.47 25.62
CA GLN A 217 -30.86 5.16 25.17
C GLN A 217 -30.40 5.22 23.71
N VAL A 218 -31.20 5.84 22.84
CA VAL A 218 -30.84 6.06 21.43
C VAL A 218 -29.54 6.86 21.32
N ALA A 219 -29.39 7.93 22.11
CA ALA A 219 -28.16 8.72 22.11
C ALA A 219 -26.93 7.92 22.59
N GLU A 220 -27.08 7.06 23.60
CA GLU A 220 -25.97 6.20 24.05
C GLU A 220 -25.59 5.16 22.99
N CYS A 221 -26.56 4.57 22.28
CA CYS A 221 -26.28 3.68 21.14
C CYS A 221 -25.46 4.41 20.04
N TYR A 222 -25.83 5.64 19.67
CA TYR A 222 -25.05 6.42 18.70
C TYR A 222 -23.64 6.77 19.20
N LYS A 223 -23.49 7.02 20.51
CA LYS A 223 -22.19 7.29 21.13
C LYS A 223 -21.30 6.05 21.14
N GLN A 224 -21.86 4.87 21.41
CA GLN A 224 -21.16 3.58 21.32
C GLN A 224 -20.70 3.28 19.89
N ALA A 225 -21.50 3.64 18.89
CA ALA A 225 -21.13 3.57 17.47
C ALA A 225 -20.14 4.67 17.02
N GLY A 226 -19.65 5.52 17.93
CA GLY A 226 -18.70 6.61 17.64
C GLY A 226 -19.32 7.84 16.96
N LEU A 227 -20.65 7.92 16.83
CA LEU A 227 -21.38 9.04 16.24
C LEU A 227 -21.75 10.10 17.30
N HIS A 228 -20.73 10.68 17.92
CA HIS A 228 -20.88 11.61 19.05
C HIS A 228 -21.69 12.87 18.71
N ASP A 229 -21.61 13.37 17.49
CA ASP A 229 -22.36 14.56 17.09
C ASP A 229 -23.87 14.26 16.95
N VAL A 230 -24.23 13.05 16.51
CA VAL A 230 -25.62 12.58 16.44
C VAL A 230 -26.17 12.37 17.84
N ALA A 231 -25.40 11.73 18.72
CA ALA A 231 -25.76 11.56 20.13
C ALA A 231 -26.02 12.93 20.82
N ARG A 232 -25.14 13.91 20.57
CA ARG A 232 -25.31 15.28 21.09
C ARG A 232 -26.56 15.95 20.53
N PHE A 233 -26.85 15.77 19.24
CA PHE A 233 -28.06 16.31 18.61
C PHE A 233 -29.32 15.73 19.23
N ILE A 234 -29.37 14.42 19.48
CA ILE A 234 -30.53 13.76 20.11
C ILE A 234 -30.76 14.24 21.56
N GLN A 235 -29.67 14.50 22.29
CA GLN A 235 -29.73 14.99 23.66
C GLN A 235 -30.01 16.50 23.76
N TYR A 236 -29.99 17.23 22.64
CA TYR A 236 -30.24 18.66 22.64
C TYR A 236 -31.69 18.94 23.06
N ARG A 237 -31.86 19.77 24.10
CA ARG A 237 -33.16 20.27 24.57
C ARG A 237 -33.12 21.80 24.55
N ASP A 238 -34.17 22.40 24.01
CA ASP A 238 -34.38 23.87 23.96
C ASP A 238 -34.57 24.49 25.35
#